data_AF-A0A4R1Z1M6-F1
#
_entry.id   AF-A0A4R1Z1M6-F1
#
_cell.length_a   1.000
_cell.length_b   1.000
_cell.length_c   1.000
_cell.angle_alpha   90.00
_cell.angle_beta   90.00
_cell.angle_gamma   90.00
#
_symmetry.space_group_name_H-M   'P 1'
#
loop_
_entity.id
_entity.type
_entity.pdbx_description
1 polymer ?
#
loop_
_entity_poly.entity_id
_entity_poly.type
_entity_poly.pdbx_seq_one_letter_code
_entity_poly.pdbx_strand_id
1 'polypeptide(L)'
;MLHVITPSTVSSPSTMKIRKVPRGLFAHGFSVLPRGSFGSPLYRRMVVEVSFLRYLLALSPFPVLILMLPEHALAIGQAPALMFLVVYLVESRVLSVDNPERRRRLMPEEEAERGADIARARGREILTRIAAKRGLKAGELHLVIEQSALARISPLTFVSVQTDIPEPQVLDLDEEERGLIETTLFDAEFTEQRMHITSLALGRFLHDVTLETKGVSAHARLEALATA
;
A
#
# COMPACT_ATOMS: atom_id res chain seq x y z
N MET A 1 3.42 7.91 -2.53
CA MET A 1 2.44 7.79 -3.60
C MET A 1 1.21 7.05 -3.11
N LEU A 2 0.15 7.78 -2.74
CA LEU A 2 -1.16 7.20 -2.45
C LEU A 2 -1.85 6.79 -3.77
N HIS A 3 -2.34 5.56 -3.83
CA HIS A 3 -3.17 5.07 -4.91
C HIS A 3 -4.44 4.44 -4.34
N VAL A 4 -5.59 5.04 -4.66
CA VAL A 4 -6.91 4.53 -4.27
C VAL A 4 -7.35 3.46 -5.27
N ILE A 5 -7.40 2.22 -4.78
CA ILE A 5 -7.79 1.05 -5.56
C ILE A 5 -9.31 0.92 -5.54
N THR A 6 -9.87 1.01 -6.74
CA THR A 6 -11.28 0.77 -7.03
C THR A 6 -11.38 0.03 -8.38
N PRO A 7 -12.40 -0.82 -8.63
CA PRO A 7 -12.59 -1.49 -9.93
C PRO A 7 -12.45 -0.58 -11.15
N SER A 8 -12.85 0.68 -11.06
CA SER A 8 -12.71 1.67 -12.14
C SER A 8 -11.28 2.19 -12.35
N THR A 9 -10.40 2.14 -11.35
CA THR A 9 -9.02 2.64 -11.43
C THR A 9 -7.98 1.57 -11.72
N VAL A 10 -8.34 0.29 -11.82
CA VAL A 10 -7.39 -0.81 -12.03
C VAL A 10 -7.37 -1.33 -13.47
N SER A 11 -6.22 -1.88 -13.88
CA SER A 11 -6.08 -2.50 -15.20
C SER A 11 -6.96 -3.74 -15.37
N SER A 12 -7.08 -4.57 -14.33
CA SER A 12 -7.88 -5.81 -14.33
C SER A 12 -8.95 -5.79 -13.24
N PRO A 13 -10.20 -5.39 -13.54
CA PRO A 13 -11.28 -5.35 -12.53
C PRO A 13 -11.60 -6.70 -11.90
N SER A 14 -11.28 -7.81 -12.57
CA SER A 14 -11.51 -9.17 -12.04
C SER A 14 -10.73 -9.47 -10.76
N THR A 15 -9.60 -8.78 -10.51
CA THR A 15 -8.80 -8.96 -9.28
C THR A 15 -9.44 -8.30 -8.06
N MET A 16 -10.49 -7.51 -8.26
CA MET A 16 -11.23 -6.82 -7.18
C MET A 16 -12.34 -7.67 -6.57
N LYS A 17 -12.66 -8.82 -7.19
CA LYS A 17 -13.51 -9.85 -6.59
C LYS A 17 -12.69 -10.66 -5.59
N ILE A 18 -12.77 -10.25 -4.33
CA ILE A 18 -12.05 -10.90 -3.23
C ILE A 18 -12.90 -12.02 -2.64
N ARG A 19 -12.27 -12.98 -1.96
CA ARG A 19 -12.99 -14.08 -1.30
C ARG A 19 -13.29 -13.82 0.18
N LYS A 20 -12.61 -12.83 0.76
CA LYS A 20 -12.68 -12.46 2.17
C LYS A 20 -12.32 -10.99 2.33
N VAL A 21 -12.89 -10.37 3.36
CA VAL A 21 -12.57 -9.02 3.83
C VAL A 21 -12.04 -9.13 5.26
N PRO A 22 -11.05 -8.31 5.68
CA PRO A 22 -10.21 -7.43 4.87
C PRO A 22 -9.14 -8.21 4.08
N ARG A 23 -8.71 -7.67 2.94
CA ARG A 23 -7.65 -8.28 2.11
C ARG A 23 -6.69 -7.25 1.51
N GLY A 24 -5.40 -7.45 1.72
CA GLY A 24 -4.35 -6.72 1.00
C GLY A 24 -4.33 -7.04 -0.50
N LEU A 25 -4.08 -6.02 -1.31
CA LEU A 25 -4.11 -6.06 -2.77
C LEU A 25 -2.73 -5.96 -3.40
N PHE A 26 -1.66 -5.61 -2.67
CA PHE A 26 -0.28 -5.57 -3.21
C PHE A 26 0.15 -6.88 -3.88
N ALA A 27 -0.33 -8.03 -3.38
CA ALA A 27 -0.02 -9.35 -3.94
C ALA A 27 -0.46 -9.51 -5.41
N HIS A 28 -1.39 -8.70 -5.90
CA HIS A 28 -1.85 -8.70 -7.29
C HIS A 28 -0.94 -7.88 -8.23
N GLY A 29 0.13 -7.28 -7.70
CA GLY A 29 1.22 -6.67 -8.46
C GLY A 29 0.76 -5.59 -9.45
N PHE A 30 1.17 -5.70 -10.70
CA PHE A 30 0.82 -4.71 -11.73
C PHE A 30 -0.67 -4.64 -12.07
N SER A 31 -1.47 -5.66 -11.75
CA SER A 31 -2.89 -5.68 -12.13
C SER A 31 -3.73 -4.63 -11.40
N VAL A 32 -3.26 -4.14 -10.25
CA VAL A 32 -3.93 -3.09 -9.44
C VAL A 32 -3.50 -1.67 -9.81
N LEU A 33 -2.60 -1.52 -10.79
CA LEU A 33 -2.21 -0.21 -11.29
C LEU A 33 -3.25 0.38 -12.26
N PRO A 34 -3.30 1.72 -12.39
CA PRO A 34 -4.08 2.38 -13.42
C PRO A 34 -3.76 1.91 -14.84
N ARG A 35 -4.80 1.84 -15.68
CA ARG A 35 -4.64 1.65 -17.12
C ARG A 35 -3.78 2.77 -17.69
N GLY A 36 -2.79 2.44 -18.51
CA GLY A 36 -1.87 3.43 -19.08
C GLY A 36 -0.83 3.98 -18.10
N SER A 37 -0.70 3.45 -16.89
CA SER A 37 0.32 3.88 -15.92
C SER A 37 1.76 3.56 -16.32
N PHE A 38 2.00 2.91 -17.47
CA PHE A 38 3.32 2.53 -17.93
C PHE A 38 4.26 3.75 -17.97
N GLY A 39 5.40 3.66 -17.27
CA GLY A 39 6.38 4.74 -17.17
C GLY A 39 6.12 5.81 -16.10
N SER A 40 4.92 5.84 -15.50
CA SER A 40 4.60 6.72 -14.37
C SER A 40 5.47 6.45 -13.14
N PRO A 41 5.61 7.42 -12.20
CA PRO A 41 6.35 7.17 -10.96
C PRO A 41 5.78 6.00 -10.16
N LEU A 42 4.46 5.77 -10.23
CA LEU A 42 3.77 4.66 -9.56
C LEU A 42 4.20 3.32 -10.16
N TYR A 43 4.25 3.24 -11.49
CA TYR A 43 4.70 2.05 -12.20
C TYR A 43 6.16 1.74 -11.89
N ARG A 44 7.06 2.74 -11.96
CA ARG A 44 8.47 2.57 -11.57
C ARG A 44 8.61 2.10 -10.13
N ARG A 45 7.77 2.61 -9.24
CA ARG A 45 7.76 2.21 -7.84
C ARG A 45 7.29 0.77 -7.65
N MET A 46 6.31 0.33 -8.44
CA MET A 46 5.83 -1.06 -8.46
C MET A 46 6.87 -2.05 -9.00
N VAL A 47 7.71 -1.65 -9.96
CA VAL A 47 8.83 -2.49 -10.44
C VAL A 47 9.74 -2.91 -9.28
N VAL A 48 9.99 -2.01 -8.33
CA VAL A 48 10.83 -2.31 -7.15
C VAL A 48 10.10 -3.21 -6.15
N GLU A 49 8.77 -3.25 -6.13
CA GLU A 49 8.01 -4.18 -5.27
C GLU A 49 8.05 -5.62 -5.76
N VAL A 50 8.16 -5.83 -7.06
CA VAL A 50 8.21 -7.18 -7.62
C VAL A 50 9.56 -7.78 -7.29
N SER A 51 9.57 -8.74 -6.35
CA SER A 51 10.79 -9.37 -5.85
C SER A 51 11.71 -9.90 -6.96
N PHE A 52 11.15 -10.50 -8.01
CA PHE A 52 11.93 -10.94 -9.18
C PHE A 52 12.69 -9.78 -9.86
N LEU A 53 11.99 -8.68 -10.17
CA LEU A 53 12.59 -7.51 -10.83
C LEU A 53 13.57 -6.80 -9.89
N ARG A 54 13.22 -6.69 -8.61
CA ARG A 54 14.09 -6.13 -7.57
C ARG A 54 15.42 -6.87 -7.45
N TYR A 55 15.40 -8.20 -7.44
CA TYR A 55 16.64 -9.00 -7.38
C TYR A 55 17.39 -9.00 -8.70
N LEU A 56 16.69 -8.93 -9.83
CA LEU A 56 17.34 -8.74 -11.13
C LEU A 56 18.07 -7.38 -11.20
N LEU A 57 17.49 -6.32 -10.65
CA LEU A 57 18.14 -5.02 -10.51
C LEU A 57 19.36 -5.10 -9.59
N ALA A 58 19.25 -5.77 -8.43
CA ALA A 58 20.37 -5.97 -7.52
C ALA A 58 21.54 -6.75 -8.16
N LEU A 59 21.21 -7.71 -9.03
CA LEU A 59 22.19 -8.53 -9.76
C LEU A 59 22.65 -7.91 -11.08
N SER A 60 22.02 -6.83 -11.55
CA SER A 60 22.38 -6.16 -12.81
C SER A 60 23.87 -5.81 -12.98
N PRO A 61 24.65 -5.52 -11.92
CA PRO A 61 26.08 -5.30 -12.09
C PRO A 61 26.84 -6.51 -12.65
N PHE A 62 26.41 -7.75 -12.36
CA PHE A 62 27.13 -8.95 -12.80
C PHE A 62 27.09 -9.16 -14.32
N PRO A 63 25.92 -9.15 -15.00
CA PRO A 63 25.87 -9.17 -16.46
C PRO A 63 26.60 -7.97 -17.10
N VAL A 64 26.50 -6.77 -16.51
CA VAL A 64 27.22 -5.60 -17.02
C VAL A 64 28.74 -5.81 -16.96
N LEU A 65 29.25 -6.36 -15.86
CA LEU A 65 30.67 -6.69 -15.72
C LEU A 65 31.11 -7.77 -16.70
N ILE A 66 30.28 -8.80 -16.95
CA ILE A 66 30.57 -9.83 -17.96
C ILE A 66 30.70 -9.22 -19.37
N LEU A 67 29.84 -8.25 -19.70
CA LEU A 67 29.89 -7.57 -21.00
C LEU A 67 31.07 -6.60 -21.12
N MET A 68 31.47 -5.96 -20.02
CA MET A 68 32.59 -5.01 -19.98
C MET A 68 33.96 -5.70 -19.88
N LEU A 69 34.03 -6.88 -19.24
CA LEU A 69 35.23 -7.67 -18.98
C LEU A 69 35.04 -9.13 -19.41
N PRO A 70 34.92 -9.41 -20.72
CA PRO A 70 34.63 -10.76 -21.22
C PRO A 70 35.66 -11.81 -20.78
N GLU A 71 36.92 -11.42 -20.61
CA GLU A 71 38.01 -12.29 -20.16
C GLU A 71 37.83 -12.81 -18.72
N HIS A 72 37.02 -12.12 -17.90
CA HIS A 72 36.67 -12.54 -16.54
C HIS A 72 35.30 -13.22 -16.44
N ALA A 73 34.59 -13.39 -17.57
CA ALA A 73 33.21 -13.86 -17.58
C ALA A 73 33.00 -15.22 -16.88
N LEU A 74 33.93 -16.17 -17.08
CA LEU A 74 33.88 -17.48 -16.45
C LEU A 74 33.97 -17.38 -14.92
N ALA A 75 34.89 -16.55 -14.41
CA ALA A 75 35.07 -16.34 -12.98
C ALA A 75 33.86 -15.65 -12.34
N ILE A 76 33.29 -14.65 -13.02
CA ILE A 76 32.10 -13.94 -12.55
C ILE A 76 30.88 -14.87 -12.55
N GLY A 77 30.70 -15.67 -13.61
CA GLY A 77 29.59 -16.62 -13.73
C GLY A 77 29.64 -17.75 -12.69
N GLN A 78 30.83 -18.10 -12.22
CA GLN A 78 31.05 -19.14 -11.19
C GLN A 78 30.98 -18.61 -9.75
N ALA A 79 30.58 -17.34 -9.54
CA ALA A 79 30.42 -16.75 -8.22
C ALA A 79 28.96 -16.65 -7.70
N PRO A 80 28.11 -17.72 -7.71
CA PRO A 80 26.77 -17.66 -7.10
C PRO A 80 26.77 -17.19 -5.66
N ALA A 81 27.76 -17.61 -4.85
CA ALA A 81 27.88 -17.18 -3.46
C ALA A 81 28.03 -15.65 -3.33
N LEU A 82 28.79 -15.02 -4.23
CA LEU A 82 28.95 -13.57 -4.25
C LEU A 82 27.65 -12.89 -4.70
N MET A 83 26.96 -13.44 -5.70
CA MET A 83 25.65 -12.94 -6.14
C MET A 83 24.62 -12.98 -5.00
N PHE A 84 24.55 -14.10 -4.27
CA PHE A 84 23.70 -14.22 -3.08
C PHE A 84 24.09 -13.22 -1.99
N LEU A 85 25.38 -13.03 -1.74
CA LEU A 85 25.86 -12.03 -0.78
C LEU A 85 25.41 -10.63 -1.18
N VAL A 86 25.50 -10.25 -2.46
CA VAL A 86 25.04 -8.95 -2.95
C VAL A 86 23.54 -8.77 -2.73
N VAL A 87 22.72 -9.75 -3.11
CA VAL A 87 21.26 -9.70 -2.87
C VAL A 87 20.96 -9.57 -1.39
N TYR A 88 21.61 -10.37 -0.55
CA TYR A 88 21.45 -10.30 0.91
C TYR A 88 21.82 -8.91 1.46
N LEU A 89 22.94 -8.33 1.00
CA LEU A 89 23.37 -7.00 1.44
C LEU A 89 22.39 -5.91 0.98
N VAL A 90 21.88 -5.98 -0.25
CA VAL A 90 20.89 -5.03 -0.77
C VAL A 90 19.58 -5.15 0.02
N GLU A 91 19.07 -6.36 0.21
CA GLU A 91 17.82 -6.59 0.95
C GLU A 91 17.96 -6.10 2.40
N SER A 92 18.97 -6.61 3.11
CA SER A 92 19.13 -6.33 4.54
C SER A 92 19.54 -4.88 4.80
N ARG A 93 20.43 -4.28 4.01
CA ARG A 93 20.93 -2.92 4.30
C ARG A 93 20.12 -1.81 3.68
N VAL A 94 19.54 -2.02 2.51
CA VAL A 94 18.93 -0.94 1.72
C VAL A 94 17.41 -0.98 1.81
N LEU A 95 16.82 -2.15 1.56
CA LEU A 95 15.40 -2.24 1.25
C LEU A 95 14.54 -2.66 2.43
N SER A 96 15.04 -3.49 3.33
CA SER A 96 14.25 -3.97 4.46
C SER A 96 14.74 -3.41 5.81
N VAL A 97 13.82 -3.45 6.77
CA VAL A 97 14.04 -3.18 8.19
C VAL A 97 13.76 -4.46 8.96
N ASP A 98 14.61 -5.46 8.73
CA ASP A 98 14.42 -6.81 9.26
C ASP A 98 14.65 -6.91 10.78
N ASN A 99 15.38 -5.96 11.36
CA ASN A 99 15.79 -6.02 12.77
C ASN A 99 14.86 -5.17 13.67
N PRO A 100 14.28 -5.73 14.75
CA PRO A 100 13.52 -4.99 15.75
C PRO A 100 14.23 -3.73 16.29
N GLU A 101 15.55 -3.78 16.47
CA GLU A 101 16.34 -2.63 16.91
C GLU A 101 16.36 -1.52 15.86
N ARG A 102 16.46 -1.87 14.57
CA ARG A 102 16.39 -0.89 13.48
C ARG A 102 15.00 -0.27 13.37
N ARG A 103 13.94 -1.04 13.62
CA ARG A 103 12.58 -0.52 13.68
C ARG A 103 12.41 0.50 14.80
N ARG A 104 12.90 0.20 16.00
CA ARG A 104 12.89 1.14 17.15
C ARG A 104 13.67 2.44 16.90
N ARG A 105 14.69 2.40 16.04
CA ARG A 105 15.43 3.62 15.62
C ARG A 105 14.66 4.50 14.64
N LEU A 106 13.64 3.97 13.96
CA LEU A 106 12.82 4.77 13.04
C LEU A 106 11.87 5.68 13.80
N MET A 107 11.20 5.13 14.83
CA MET A 107 10.19 5.81 15.61
C MET A 107 9.98 5.07 16.93
N PRO A 108 9.79 5.77 18.07
CA PRO A 108 9.33 5.14 19.31
C PRO A 108 8.01 4.40 19.11
N GLU A 109 7.83 3.27 19.79
CA GLU A 109 6.65 2.42 19.62
C GLU A 109 5.34 3.15 19.95
N GLU A 110 5.33 3.95 21.02
CA GLU A 110 4.18 4.77 21.40
C GLU A 110 3.83 5.83 20.35
N GLU A 111 4.83 6.41 19.69
CA GLU A 111 4.60 7.36 18.62
C GLU A 111 4.07 6.68 17.35
N ALA A 112 4.55 5.47 17.07
CA ALA A 112 4.06 4.69 15.95
C ALA A 112 2.60 4.22 16.17
N GLU A 113 2.24 3.76 17.37
CA GLU A 113 0.84 3.43 17.68
C GLU A 113 -0.06 4.67 17.60
N ARG A 114 0.40 5.85 18.06
CA ARG A 114 -0.35 7.11 17.84
C ARG A 114 -0.55 7.41 16.35
N GLY A 115 0.45 7.13 15.50
CA GLY A 115 0.31 7.24 14.05
C GLY A 115 -0.77 6.31 13.48
N ALA A 116 -0.80 5.06 13.96
CA ALA A 116 -1.84 4.10 13.58
C ALA A 116 -3.24 4.51 14.08
N ASP A 117 -3.32 5.11 15.27
CA ASP A 117 -4.57 5.65 15.82
C ASP A 117 -5.11 6.83 15.02
N ILE A 118 -4.23 7.74 14.56
CA ILE A 118 -4.62 8.84 13.66
C ILE A 118 -5.19 8.27 12.35
N ALA A 119 -4.51 7.30 11.74
CA ALA A 119 -4.99 6.63 10.54
C ALA A 119 -6.34 5.93 10.78
N ARG A 120 -6.53 5.29 11.94
CA ARG A 120 -7.79 4.67 12.33
C ARG A 120 -8.92 5.68 12.49
N ALA A 121 -8.68 6.80 13.17
CA ALA A 121 -9.67 7.85 13.38
C ALA A 121 -10.13 8.45 12.05
N ARG A 122 -9.17 8.86 11.20
CA ARG A 122 -9.44 9.39 9.85
C ARG A 122 -10.12 8.36 8.96
N GLY A 123 -9.71 7.10 9.05
CA GLY A 123 -10.35 6.01 8.32
C GLY A 123 -11.82 5.83 8.70
N ARG A 124 -12.17 5.90 10.00
CA ARG A 124 -13.56 5.83 10.45
C ARG A 124 -14.38 7.02 9.94
N GLU A 125 -13.80 8.20 9.93
CA GLU A 125 -14.44 9.40 9.38
C GLU A 125 -14.75 9.24 7.89
N ILE A 126 -13.76 8.83 7.09
CA ILE A 126 -13.90 8.53 5.66
C ILE A 126 -15.03 7.51 5.44
N LEU A 127 -14.99 6.38 6.15
CA LEU A 127 -16.00 5.33 6.01
C LEU A 127 -17.39 5.81 6.42
N THR A 128 -17.49 6.70 7.43
CA THR A 128 -18.78 7.25 7.87
C THR A 128 -19.40 8.10 6.79
N ARG A 129 -18.60 8.96 6.14
CA ARG A 129 -19.05 9.81 5.03
C ARG A 129 -19.43 8.98 3.81
N ILE A 130 -18.63 7.98 3.43
CA ILE A 130 -18.95 7.05 2.32
C ILE A 130 -20.25 6.29 2.61
N ALA A 131 -20.40 5.72 3.81
CA ALA A 131 -21.60 5.00 4.19
C ALA A 131 -22.85 5.89 4.22
N ALA A 132 -22.70 7.14 4.69
CA ALA A 132 -23.76 8.14 4.70
C ALA A 132 -24.19 8.52 3.28
N LYS A 133 -23.24 8.91 2.41
CA LYS A 133 -23.49 9.30 1.02
C LYS A 133 -24.16 8.19 0.22
N ARG A 134 -23.70 6.95 0.39
CA ARG A 134 -24.28 5.76 -0.28
C ARG A 134 -25.56 5.25 0.37
N GLY A 135 -26.01 5.84 1.49
CA GLY A 135 -27.21 5.41 2.19
C GLY A 135 -27.14 3.97 2.73
N LEU A 136 -25.95 3.43 3.01
CA LEU A 136 -25.78 2.05 3.45
C LEU A 136 -26.41 1.84 4.83
N LYS A 137 -27.20 0.77 4.99
CA LYS A 137 -27.98 0.50 6.21
C LYS A 137 -27.55 -0.78 6.95
N ALA A 138 -26.79 -1.64 6.28
CA ALA A 138 -26.31 -2.91 6.80
C ALA A 138 -24.97 -3.28 6.16
N GLY A 139 -24.22 -4.14 6.82
CA GLY A 139 -22.87 -4.57 6.42
C GLY A 139 -21.77 -3.80 7.12
N GLU A 140 -20.55 -4.31 6.96
CA GLU A 140 -19.33 -3.71 7.46
C GLU A 140 -18.53 -3.13 6.30
N LEU A 141 -18.01 -1.92 6.50
CA LEU A 141 -17.03 -1.34 5.62
C LEU A 141 -15.65 -1.46 6.23
N HIS A 142 -14.68 -1.80 5.39
CA HIS A 142 -13.26 -1.88 5.75
C HIS A 142 -12.47 -0.91 4.88
N LEU A 143 -11.80 0.04 5.50
CA LEU A 143 -10.75 0.83 4.84
C LEU A 143 -9.43 0.11 5.05
N VAL A 144 -8.97 -0.58 4.01
CA VAL A 144 -7.71 -1.32 4.03
C VAL A 144 -6.61 -0.41 3.50
N ILE A 145 -5.70 -0.02 4.38
CA ILE A 145 -4.50 0.76 4.06
C ILE A 145 -3.32 -0.20 4.06
N GLU A 146 -2.78 -0.45 2.88
CA GLU A 146 -1.63 -1.31 2.68
C GLU A 146 -0.39 -0.46 2.35
N GLN A 147 0.69 -0.73 3.05
CA GLN A 147 1.95 0.00 2.96
C GLN A 147 3.03 -0.92 2.41
N SER A 148 3.92 -0.36 1.59
CA SER A 148 5.14 -1.04 1.22
C SER A 148 5.97 -1.39 2.46
N ALA A 149 6.64 -2.54 2.41
CA ALA A 149 7.64 -2.93 3.40
C ALA A 149 9.05 -2.38 3.08
N LEU A 150 9.21 -1.67 1.95
CA LEU A 150 10.51 -1.23 1.46
C LEU A 150 10.89 0.14 2.02
N ALA A 151 11.93 0.16 2.85
CA ALA A 151 12.51 1.37 3.38
C ALA A 151 13.38 2.12 2.35
N ARG A 152 13.66 3.40 2.66
CA ARG A 152 14.61 4.28 1.93
C ARG A 152 14.28 4.57 0.46
N ILE A 153 13.08 4.21 0.03
CA ILE A 153 12.51 4.60 -1.26
C ILE A 153 11.18 5.32 -1.03
N SER A 154 10.67 6.01 -2.04
CA SER A 154 9.42 6.75 -1.93
C SER A 154 8.30 5.86 -1.39
N PRO A 155 7.48 6.33 -0.42
CA PRO A 155 6.35 5.57 0.09
C PRO A 155 5.42 5.11 -1.04
N LEU A 156 4.87 3.92 -0.90
CA LEU A 156 3.82 3.39 -1.76
C LEU A 156 2.69 2.92 -0.85
N THR A 157 1.54 3.56 -1.00
CA THR A 157 0.35 3.30 -0.19
C THR A 157 -0.80 2.91 -1.09
N PHE A 158 -1.38 1.74 -0.84
CA PHE A 158 -2.62 1.31 -1.46
C PHE A 158 -3.76 1.44 -0.47
N VAL A 159 -4.85 2.07 -0.90
CA VAL A 159 -6.06 2.19 -0.08
C VAL A 159 -7.23 1.61 -0.85
N SER A 160 -7.99 0.74 -0.21
CA SER A 160 -9.23 0.19 -0.78
C SER A 160 -10.33 0.21 0.27
N VAL A 161 -11.55 0.48 -0.17
CA VAL A 161 -12.76 0.29 0.65
C VAL A 161 -13.35 -1.05 0.27
N GLN A 162 -13.58 -1.92 1.25
CA GLN A 162 -14.08 -3.26 1.05
C GLN A 162 -15.37 -3.46 1.84
N THR A 163 -16.26 -4.28 1.31
CA THR A 163 -17.53 -4.66 1.93
C THR A 163 -17.70 -6.16 1.85
N ASP A 164 -18.30 -6.75 2.87
CA ASP A 164 -18.67 -8.16 2.93
C ASP A 164 -20.05 -8.44 2.30
N ILE A 165 -20.87 -7.41 2.10
CA ILE A 165 -22.23 -7.49 1.55
C ILE A 165 -22.30 -6.91 0.13
N PRO A 166 -23.04 -7.56 -0.80
CA PRO A 166 -23.71 -8.87 -0.66
C PRO A 166 -22.74 -10.06 -0.72
N GLU A 167 -21.55 -9.84 -1.28
CA GLU A 167 -20.42 -10.74 -1.27
C GLU A 167 -19.13 -9.93 -1.03
N PRO A 168 -18.05 -10.54 -0.51
CA PRO A 168 -16.75 -9.89 -0.35
C PRO A 168 -16.26 -9.21 -1.64
N GLN A 169 -16.14 -7.88 -1.63
CA GLN A 169 -15.68 -7.12 -2.78
C GLN A 169 -14.98 -5.82 -2.40
N VAL A 170 -14.13 -5.32 -3.31
CA VAL A 170 -13.69 -3.92 -3.27
C VAL A 170 -14.79 -3.04 -3.83
N LEU A 171 -15.19 -2.03 -3.07
CA LEU A 171 -16.23 -1.08 -3.43
C LEU A 171 -15.80 -0.21 -4.61
N ASP A 172 -16.68 -0.03 -5.60
CA ASP A 172 -16.41 0.88 -6.72
C ASP A 172 -16.66 2.34 -6.35
N LEU A 173 -15.59 3.02 -5.93
CA LEU A 173 -15.58 4.41 -5.49
C LEU A 173 -15.67 5.39 -6.66
N ASP A 174 -16.56 6.37 -6.53
CA ASP A 174 -16.64 7.50 -7.44
C ASP A 174 -15.50 8.52 -7.21
N GLU A 175 -15.42 9.54 -8.06
CA GLU A 175 -14.33 10.53 -7.99
C GLU A 175 -14.33 11.32 -6.68
N GLU A 176 -15.51 11.64 -6.15
CA GLU A 176 -15.63 12.42 -4.92
C GLU A 176 -15.22 11.59 -3.70
N GLU A 177 -15.57 10.31 -3.67
CA GLU A 177 -15.16 9.40 -2.60
C GLU A 177 -13.66 9.08 -2.65
N ARG A 178 -13.09 8.98 -3.86
CA ARG A 178 -11.62 8.92 -4.02
C ARG A 178 -10.96 10.19 -3.49
N GLY A 179 -11.48 11.36 -3.89
CA GLY A 179 -11.00 12.66 -3.42
C GLY A 179 -11.11 12.81 -1.90
N LEU A 180 -12.17 12.27 -1.29
CA LEU A 180 -12.33 12.24 0.16
C LEU A 180 -11.20 11.45 0.84
N ILE A 181 -10.85 10.27 0.32
CA ILE A 181 -9.74 9.47 0.84
C ILE A 181 -8.42 10.25 0.71
N GLU A 182 -8.16 10.81 -0.47
CA GLU A 182 -6.91 11.52 -0.76
C GLU A 182 -6.71 12.76 0.12
N THR A 183 -7.77 13.49 0.40
CA THR A 183 -7.74 14.74 1.18
C THR A 183 -7.88 14.55 2.69
N THR A 184 -8.53 13.49 3.15
CA THR A 184 -8.81 13.26 4.58
C THR A 184 -7.77 12.35 5.22
N LEU A 185 -7.27 11.34 4.49
CA LEU A 185 -6.36 10.35 5.07
C LEU A 185 -5.01 10.99 5.43
N PHE A 186 -4.48 11.83 4.55
CA PHE A 186 -3.20 12.52 4.73
C PHE A 186 -3.35 14.04 4.63
N ASP A 187 -2.59 14.73 5.46
CA ASP A 187 -2.52 16.20 5.48
C ASP A 187 -1.07 16.65 5.73
N ALA A 188 -0.89 17.92 6.07
CA ALA A 188 0.43 18.50 6.32
C ALA A 188 1.16 17.86 7.54
N GLU A 189 0.43 17.39 8.55
CA GLU A 189 1.00 16.84 9.77
C GLU A 189 1.14 15.31 9.74
N PHE A 190 0.15 14.63 9.18
CA PHE A 190 0.13 13.19 8.99
C PHE A 190 0.23 12.87 7.51
N THR A 191 1.47 12.88 7.03
CA THR A 191 1.80 12.62 5.63
C THR A 191 1.86 11.12 5.35
N GLU A 192 1.81 10.76 4.07
CA GLU A 192 2.04 9.38 3.65
C GLU A 192 3.40 8.83 4.09
N GLN A 193 4.45 9.67 4.09
CA GLN A 193 5.77 9.27 4.58
C GLN A 193 5.73 8.94 6.07
N ARG A 194 4.98 9.70 6.87
CA ARG A 194 4.79 9.42 8.30
C ARG A 194 4.05 8.10 8.51
N MET A 195 3.03 7.80 7.70
CA MET A 195 2.33 6.51 7.74
C MET A 195 3.23 5.33 7.35
N HIS A 196 4.08 5.51 6.35
CA HIS A 196 5.05 4.48 5.95
C HIS A 196 6.08 4.22 7.05
N ILE A 197 6.65 5.26 7.67
CA ILE A 197 7.58 5.12 8.80
C ILE A 197 6.89 4.43 9.99
N THR A 198 5.65 4.82 10.29
CA THR A 198 4.82 4.18 11.32
C THR A 198 4.69 2.67 11.07
N SER A 199 4.36 2.29 9.83
CA SER A 199 4.20 0.88 9.44
C SER A 199 5.50 0.09 9.53
N LEU A 200 6.62 0.69 9.11
CA LEU A 200 7.95 0.10 9.25
C LEU A 200 8.35 -0.09 10.72
N ALA A 201 8.06 0.90 11.59
CA ALA A 201 8.36 0.83 13.01
C ALA A 201 7.56 -0.27 13.72
N LEU A 202 6.26 -0.39 13.40
CA LEU A 202 5.39 -1.43 13.94
C LEU A 202 5.62 -2.81 13.32
N GLY A 203 6.25 -2.89 12.15
CA GLY A 203 6.30 -4.11 11.34
C GLY A 203 4.92 -4.56 10.85
N ARG A 204 3.97 -3.62 10.75
CA ARG A 204 2.58 -3.83 10.37
C ARG A 204 2.30 -3.06 9.08
N PHE A 205 2.09 -3.79 7.99
CA PHE A 205 1.96 -3.21 6.64
C PHE A 205 0.53 -3.21 6.13
N LEU A 206 -0.39 -3.92 6.79
CA LEU A 206 -1.81 -3.88 6.50
C LEU A 206 -2.53 -3.33 7.72
N HIS A 207 -3.18 -2.18 7.54
CA HIS A 207 -4.01 -1.54 8.55
C HIS A 207 -5.46 -1.63 8.09
N ASP A 208 -6.29 -2.27 8.90
CA ASP A 208 -7.72 -2.36 8.68
C ASP A 208 -8.44 -1.39 9.62
N VAL A 209 -9.36 -0.62 9.06
CA VAL A 209 -10.28 0.23 9.80
C VAL A 209 -11.69 -0.22 9.47
N THR A 210 -12.40 -0.74 10.46
CA THR A 210 -13.75 -1.27 10.30
C THR A 210 -14.82 -0.28 10.77
N LEU A 211 -15.92 -0.19 10.03
CA LEU A 211 -17.13 0.55 10.39
C LEU A 211 -18.38 -0.29 10.15
N GLU A 212 -19.18 -0.48 11.20
CA GLU A 212 -20.54 -1.00 11.07
C GLU A 212 -21.49 0.11 10.56
N THR A 213 -22.10 -0.11 9.39
CA THR A 213 -22.98 0.89 8.75
C THR A 213 -24.24 1.23 9.55
N LYS A 214 -24.68 0.32 10.43
CA LYS A 214 -25.81 0.56 11.35
C LYS A 214 -25.51 1.66 12.38
N GLY A 215 -24.23 1.86 12.71
CA GLY A 215 -23.79 2.89 13.65
C GLY A 215 -23.77 4.31 13.07
N VAL A 216 -24.00 4.47 11.76
CA VAL A 216 -23.97 5.79 11.10
C VAL A 216 -25.22 6.58 11.46
N SER A 217 -25.03 7.69 12.17
CA SER A 217 -26.11 8.53 12.70
C SER A 217 -27.00 9.14 11.61
N ALA A 218 -28.25 9.44 11.96
CA ALA A 218 -29.17 10.12 11.06
C ALA A 218 -28.67 11.52 10.66
N HIS A 219 -27.94 12.20 11.57
CA HIS A 219 -27.36 13.51 11.30
C HIS A 219 -26.29 13.44 10.21
N ALA A 220 -25.36 12.49 10.28
CA ALA A 220 -24.33 12.29 9.26
C ALA A 220 -24.93 11.99 7.86
N ARG A 221 -26.05 11.27 7.83
CA ARG A 221 -26.79 10.99 6.58
C ARG A 221 -27.45 12.25 6.01
N LEU A 222 -28.03 13.08 6.86
CA LEU A 222 -28.63 14.35 6.45
C LEU A 222 -27.59 15.35 5.94
N GLU A 223 -26.43 15.42 6.61
CA GLU A 223 -25.31 16.26 6.17
C GLU A 223 -24.79 15.85 4.78
N ALA A 224 -24.62 14.54 4.56
CA ALA A 224 -24.23 14.01 3.25
C ALA A 224 -25.27 14.32 2.15
N LEU A 225 -26.56 14.28 2.47
CA LEU A 225 -27.62 14.65 1.52
C LEU A 225 -27.68 16.15 1.23
N ALA A 226 -27.24 17.00 2.15
CA ALA A 226 -27.21 18.45 1.98
C ALA A 226 -26.00 18.94 1.17
N THR A 227 -24.97 18.10 1.03
CA THR A 227 -23.72 18.39 0.30
C THR A 227 -23.62 17.70 -1.07
N ALA A 228 -24.54 16.78 -1.37
CA ALA A 228 -24.68 16.09 -2.66
C ALA A 228 -25.49 16.89 -3.69
#